data_AF-A0A1V5H3K2-F1
#
_entry.id   AF-A0A1V5H3K2-F1
#
_cell.length_a   1.000
_cell.length_b   1.000
_cell.length_c   1.000
_cell.angle_alpha   90.00
_cell.angle_beta   90.00
_cell.angle_gamma   90.00
#
_symmetry.space_group_name_H-M   'P 1'
#
loop_
_entity.id
_entity.type
_entity.pdbx_description
1 polymer ?
#
loop_
_entity_poly.entity_id
_entity_poly.type
_entity_poly.pdbx_seq_one_letter_code
_entity_poly.pdbx_strand_id
1 'polypeptide(L)'
;MATTNPGEPAPPRLNRNHSIARLHRQTLVEMNTSVFTARRDAAHERVQRILRRDMRTSKKGVRVRLYQFCARLLDEAAQCTRRSQVQADSPVLHYLNLLRGTLASAQALTEHELRLAREREALSKTLDDQALAQLQAADDVFSTGEMNVLDRVDELLTFGEPILARDTEGRRKVFSPEDLTRYDKALAEYRRVHEKRLAGVRSHPGQPAQEREV
;
A
#
# COMPACT_ATOMS: atom_id res chain seq x y z
N MET A 1 -70.54 -10.92 -10.24
CA MET A 1 -69.83 -10.00 -9.33
C MET A 1 -68.61 -10.73 -8.81
N ALA A 2 -67.42 -10.39 -9.33
CA ALA A 2 -66.16 -10.96 -8.87
C ALA A 2 -65.39 -9.85 -8.14
N THR A 3 -65.14 -10.08 -6.86
CA THR A 3 -64.45 -9.20 -5.93
C THR A 3 -62.94 -9.22 -6.19
N THR A 4 -62.36 -8.08 -6.56
CA THR A 4 -60.90 -7.90 -6.66
C THR A 4 -60.30 -7.68 -5.26
N ASN A 5 -59.39 -8.57 -4.85
CA ASN A 5 -58.55 -8.38 -3.67
C ASN A 5 -57.54 -7.22 -3.90
N PRO A 6 -57.43 -6.22 -3.02
CA PRO A 6 -56.35 -5.24 -3.04
C PRO A 6 -55.24 -5.72 -2.09
N GLY A 7 -54.08 -6.13 -2.60
CA GLY A 7 -53.06 -6.64 -1.67
C GLY A 7 -51.68 -7.07 -2.18
N GLU A 8 -51.28 -6.78 -3.41
CA GLU A 8 -49.87 -6.96 -3.77
C GLU A 8 -49.16 -5.60 -3.82
N PRO A 9 -48.15 -5.35 -2.96
CA PRO A 9 -47.30 -4.17 -3.11
C PRO A 9 -46.56 -4.28 -4.44
N ALA A 10 -46.72 -3.26 -5.28
CA ALA A 10 -46.02 -3.17 -6.55
C ALA A 10 -44.50 -3.40 -6.33
N PRO A 11 -43.84 -4.19 -7.19
CA PRO A 11 -42.42 -4.45 -7.05
C PRO A 11 -41.66 -3.11 -7.01
N PRO A 12 -40.63 -2.98 -6.15
CA PRO A 12 -39.91 -1.73 -5.99
C PRO A 12 -39.43 -1.27 -7.37
N ARG A 13 -39.86 -0.07 -7.78
CA ARG A 13 -39.39 0.55 -9.01
C ARG A 13 -37.89 0.79 -8.85
N LEU A 14 -37.08 -0.15 -9.35
CA LEU A 14 -35.63 0.02 -9.48
C LEU A 14 -35.41 1.35 -10.19
N ASN A 15 -34.86 2.31 -9.45
CA ASN A 15 -34.61 3.65 -9.94
C ASN A 15 -33.70 3.51 -11.17
N ARG A 16 -34.24 3.79 -12.37
CA ARG A 16 -33.60 3.53 -13.67
C ARG A 16 -32.20 4.19 -13.76
N ASN A 17 -32.00 5.27 -13.03
CA ASN A 17 -30.72 5.96 -12.91
C ASN A 17 -29.67 5.14 -12.14
N HIS A 18 -30.08 4.39 -11.12
CA HIS A 18 -29.19 3.51 -10.36
C HIS A 18 -28.78 2.27 -11.17
N SER A 19 -29.67 1.72 -12.01
CA SER A 19 -29.34 0.58 -12.86
C SER A 19 -28.39 0.96 -14.00
N ILE A 20 -28.57 2.13 -14.62
CA ILE A 20 -27.66 2.66 -15.66
C ILE A 20 -26.30 2.99 -15.06
N ALA A 21 -26.25 3.65 -13.90
CA ALA A 21 -24.98 3.96 -13.22
C ALA A 21 -24.20 2.70 -12.84
N ARG A 22 -24.89 1.65 -12.39
CA ARG A 22 -24.28 0.34 -12.09
C ARG A 22 -23.70 -0.32 -13.33
N LEU A 23 -24.43 -0.28 -14.46
CA LEU A 23 -23.98 -0.82 -15.74
C LEU A 23 -22.73 -0.07 -16.24
N HIS A 24 -22.74 1.27 -16.22
CA HIS A 24 -21.60 2.09 -16.61
C HIS A 24 -20.36 1.85 -15.75
N ARG A 25 -20.52 1.75 -14.42
CA ARG A 25 -19.42 1.42 -13.52
C ARG A 25 -18.83 0.06 -13.85
N GLN A 26 -19.67 -0.94 -14.09
CA GLN A 26 -19.22 -2.29 -14.42
C GLN A 26 -18.43 -2.32 -15.73
N THR A 27 -18.93 -1.66 -16.79
CA THR A 27 -18.21 -1.56 -18.08
C THR A 27 -16.86 -0.84 -17.93
N LEU A 28 -16.78 0.25 -17.17
CA LEU A 28 -15.51 0.97 -16.95
C LEU A 28 -14.49 0.13 -16.16
N VAL A 29 -14.96 -0.66 -15.19
CA VAL A 29 -14.11 -1.62 -14.45
C VAL A 29 -13.58 -2.68 -15.42
N GLU A 30 -14.47 -3.32 -16.18
CA GLU A 30 -14.11 -4.37 -17.15
C GLU A 30 -13.08 -3.86 -18.17
N MET A 31 -13.28 -2.67 -18.74
CA MET A 31 -12.35 -2.07 -19.72
C MET A 31 -10.94 -1.82 -19.19
N ASN A 32 -10.76 -1.65 -17.88
CA ASN A 32 -9.51 -1.26 -17.24
C ASN A 32 -8.95 -2.32 -16.27
N THR A 33 -9.60 -3.47 -16.13
CA THR A 33 -9.21 -4.49 -15.14
C THR A 33 -7.79 -4.98 -15.40
N SER A 34 -7.42 -5.22 -16.66
CA SER A 34 -6.06 -5.61 -17.06
C SER A 34 -4.99 -4.60 -16.63
N VAL A 35 -5.20 -3.32 -16.92
CA VAL A 35 -4.24 -2.25 -16.57
C VAL A 35 -4.13 -2.05 -15.06
N PHE A 36 -5.24 -2.06 -14.32
CA PHE A 36 -5.21 -1.92 -12.86
C PHE A 36 -4.57 -3.12 -12.17
N THR A 37 -4.80 -4.34 -12.67
CA THR A 37 -4.15 -5.55 -12.15
C THR A 37 -2.64 -5.45 -12.36
N ALA A 38 -2.18 -5.06 -13.55
CA ALA A 38 -0.76 -4.87 -13.85
C ALA A 38 -0.10 -3.82 -12.95
N ARG A 39 -0.77 -2.69 -12.70
CA ARG A 39 -0.26 -1.61 -11.84
C ARG A 39 -0.11 -2.06 -10.38
N ARG A 40 -1.11 -2.80 -9.87
CA ARG A 40 -1.04 -3.40 -8.53
C ARG A 40 0.15 -4.35 -8.42
N ASP A 41 0.29 -5.26 -9.38
CA ASP A 41 1.32 -6.29 -9.35
C ASP A 41 2.73 -5.65 -9.42
N ALA A 42 2.92 -4.64 -10.27
CA ALA A 42 4.16 -3.86 -10.32
C ALA A 42 4.48 -3.16 -9.00
N ALA A 43 3.48 -2.53 -8.37
CA ALA A 43 3.65 -1.82 -7.10
C ALA A 43 4.02 -2.79 -5.97
N HIS A 44 3.34 -3.92 -5.88
CA HIS A 44 3.59 -4.95 -4.87
C HIS A 44 4.97 -5.60 -5.05
N GLU A 45 5.34 -5.98 -6.28
CA GLU A 45 6.68 -6.52 -6.60
C GLU A 45 7.79 -5.53 -6.23
N ARG A 46 7.54 -4.23 -6.38
CA ARG A 46 8.48 -3.19 -5.98
C ARG A 46 8.61 -3.11 -4.46
N VAL A 47 7.49 -3.14 -3.73
CA VAL A 47 7.48 -3.15 -2.26
C VAL A 47 8.27 -4.33 -1.74
N GLN A 48 8.03 -5.54 -2.26
CA GLN A 48 8.79 -6.73 -1.88
C GLN A 48 10.30 -6.55 -2.09
N ARG A 49 10.72 -6.05 -3.26
CA ARG A 49 12.14 -5.82 -3.56
C ARG A 49 12.78 -4.84 -2.57
N ILE A 50 12.12 -3.73 -2.27
CA ILE A 50 12.65 -2.72 -1.34
C ILE A 50 12.78 -3.33 0.07
N LEU A 51 11.75 -4.00 0.56
CA LEU A 51 11.72 -4.54 1.91
C LEU A 51 12.76 -5.65 2.11
N ARG A 52 12.92 -6.55 1.13
CA ARG A 52 13.84 -7.69 1.22
C ARG A 52 15.31 -7.33 0.95
N ARG A 53 15.60 -6.31 0.14
CA ARG A 53 16.97 -5.99 -0.30
C ARG A 53 17.50 -4.66 0.19
N ASP A 54 16.67 -3.62 0.12
CA ASP A 54 17.13 -2.25 0.33
C ASP A 54 17.06 -1.81 1.79
N MET A 55 16.05 -2.26 2.54
CA MET A 55 15.84 -1.82 3.93
C MET A 55 17.02 -2.16 4.83
N ARG A 56 17.45 -3.43 4.82
CA ARG A 56 18.52 -3.93 5.71
C ARG A 56 19.89 -3.30 5.42
N THR A 57 20.13 -2.83 4.20
CA THR A 57 21.40 -2.22 3.78
C THR A 57 21.38 -0.69 3.86
N SER A 58 20.22 -0.09 4.10
CA SER A 58 20.03 1.36 4.11
C SER A 58 20.25 1.98 5.49
N LYS A 59 20.81 3.19 5.52
CA LYS A 59 20.89 4.03 6.73
C LYS A 59 19.49 4.44 7.20
N LYS A 60 19.29 4.63 8.51
CA LYS A 60 18.01 5.02 9.15
C LYS A 60 17.24 6.11 8.40
N GLY A 61 17.89 7.24 8.09
CA GLY A 61 17.25 8.33 7.35
C GLY A 61 16.79 7.98 5.92
N VAL A 62 17.45 7.02 5.28
CA VAL A 62 17.01 6.46 3.99
C VAL A 62 15.85 5.50 4.20
N ARG A 63 15.90 4.65 5.25
CA ARG A 63 14.82 3.70 5.58
C ARG A 63 13.48 4.40 5.78
N VAL A 64 13.43 5.54 6.47
CA VAL A 64 12.18 6.35 6.58
C VAL A 64 11.60 6.70 5.22
N ARG A 65 12.44 7.17 4.28
CA ARG A 65 11.96 7.52 2.94
C ARG A 65 11.53 6.29 2.14
N LEU A 66 12.21 5.15 2.33
CA LEU A 66 11.82 3.88 1.74
C LEU A 66 10.47 3.40 2.31
N TYR A 67 10.22 3.53 3.61
CA TYR A 67 8.92 3.19 4.22
C TYR A 67 7.81 4.04 3.63
N GLN A 68 8.01 5.36 3.53
CA GLN A 68 7.06 6.28 2.91
C GLN A 68 6.80 5.94 1.43
N PHE A 69 7.83 5.50 0.70
CA PHE A 69 7.66 5.09 -0.69
C PHE A 69 6.90 3.77 -0.80
N CYS A 70 7.23 2.76 0.03
CA CYS A 70 6.48 1.51 0.10
C CYS A 70 5.01 1.75 0.49
N ALA A 71 4.75 2.64 1.43
CA ALA A 71 3.41 3.07 1.81
C ALA A 71 2.62 3.58 0.60
N ARG A 72 3.19 4.52 -0.17
CA ARG A 72 2.54 5.05 -1.39
C ARG A 72 2.27 3.96 -2.43
N LEU A 73 3.17 3.00 -2.59
CA LEU A 73 2.98 1.87 -3.52
C LEU A 73 1.87 0.93 -3.05
N LEU A 74 1.75 0.66 -1.75
CA LEU A 74 0.66 -0.14 -1.19
C LEU A 74 -0.69 0.55 -1.30
N ASP A 75 -0.73 1.87 -1.06
CA ASP A 75 -1.95 2.66 -1.25
C ASP A 75 -2.38 2.65 -2.73
N GLU A 76 -1.43 2.76 -3.66
CA GLU A 76 -1.65 2.61 -5.10
C GLU A 76 -2.17 1.20 -5.45
N ALA A 77 -1.56 0.15 -4.91
CA ALA A 77 -1.98 -1.25 -5.13
C ALA A 77 -3.40 -1.51 -4.60
N ALA A 78 -3.73 -0.98 -3.42
CA ALA A 78 -5.05 -1.09 -2.82
C ALA A 78 -6.10 -0.30 -3.63
N GLN A 79 -5.75 0.90 -4.10
CA GLN A 79 -6.62 1.70 -4.97
C GLN A 79 -6.87 0.99 -6.31
N CYS A 80 -5.84 0.43 -6.94
CA CYS A 80 -5.99 -0.32 -8.19
C CYS A 80 -6.86 -1.56 -7.99
N THR A 81 -6.65 -2.30 -6.90
CA THR A 81 -7.50 -3.43 -6.53
C THR A 81 -8.97 -3.00 -6.44
N ARG A 82 -9.30 -1.96 -5.66
CA ARG A 82 -10.66 -1.41 -5.55
C ARG A 82 -11.27 -0.97 -6.89
N ARG A 83 -10.46 -0.36 -7.77
CA ARG A 83 -10.91 0.10 -9.10
C ARG A 83 -11.09 -1.02 -10.12
N SER A 84 -10.45 -2.17 -9.88
CA SER A 84 -10.49 -3.35 -10.75
C SER A 84 -11.54 -4.38 -10.31
N GLN A 85 -12.36 -4.08 -9.31
CA GLN A 85 -13.36 -5.03 -8.79
C GLN A 85 -14.68 -4.34 -8.45
N VAL A 86 -15.76 -5.12 -8.55
CA VAL A 86 -17.11 -4.62 -8.23
C VAL A 86 -17.36 -4.66 -6.72
N GLN A 87 -16.86 -5.70 -6.03
CA GLN A 87 -17.01 -5.92 -4.59
C GLN A 87 -16.04 -5.05 -3.77
N ALA A 88 -16.51 -4.45 -2.68
CA ALA A 88 -15.70 -3.52 -1.89
C ALA A 88 -14.60 -4.23 -1.09
N ASP A 89 -14.82 -5.48 -0.68
CA ASP A 89 -13.94 -6.23 0.22
C ASP A 89 -13.36 -7.46 -0.48
N SER A 90 -12.07 -7.73 -0.26
CA SER A 90 -11.39 -8.88 -0.86
C SER A 90 -10.17 -9.29 -0.02
N PRO A 91 -9.78 -10.58 -0.02
CA PRO A 91 -8.56 -11.03 0.64
C PRO A 91 -7.30 -10.25 0.24
N VAL A 92 -7.22 -9.83 -1.03
CA VAL A 92 -6.13 -8.99 -1.54
C VAL A 92 -6.09 -7.63 -0.83
N LEU A 93 -7.25 -6.98 -0.66
CA LEU A 93 -7.30 -5.70 0.06
C LEU A 93 -6.95 -5.84 1.54
N HIS A 94 -7.45 -6.89 2.21
CA HIS A 94 -7.07 -7.15 3.60
C HIS A 94 -5.57 -7.35 3.74
N TYR A 95 -4.98 -8.14 2.86
CA TYR A 95 -3.53 -8.36 2.82
C TYR A 95 -2.75 -7.05 2.62
N LEU A 96 -3.10 -6.26 1.60
CA LEU A 96 -2.40 -5.00 1.29
C LEU A 96 -2.52 -3.99 2.45
N ASN A 97 -3.70 -3.90 3.07
CA ASN A 97 -3.94 -3.02 4.21
C ASN A 97 -3.18 -3.49 5.47
N LEU A 98 -3.14 -4.81 5.72
CA LEU A 98 -2.37 -5.37 6.83
C LEU A 98 -0.89 -5.05 6.67
N LEU A 99 -0.33 -5.30 5.49
CA LEU A 99 1.06 -4.98 5.17
C LEU A 99 1.35 -3.48 5.32
N ARG A 100 0.43 -2.62 4.87
CA ARG A 100 0.55 -1.16 5.01
C ARG A 100 0.56 -0.71 6.47
N GLY A 101 -0.27 -1.33 7.30
CA GLY A 101 -0.35 -1.08 8.74
C GLY A 101 0.94 -1.51 9.46
N THR A 102 1.42 -2.72 9.19
CA THR A 102 2.67 -3.23 9.78
C THR A 102 3.88 -2.37 9.40
N LEU A 103 3.96 -1.91 8.15
CA LEU A 103 5.01 -0.97 7.74
C LEU A 103 4.91 0.40 8.41
N ALA A 104 3.70 0.88 8.70
CA ALA A 104 3.52 2.13 9.42
C ALA A 104 4.12 2.05 10.83
N SER A 105 3.99 0.89 11.50
CA SER A 105 4.62 0.65 12.80
C SER A 105 6.15 0.68 12.72
N ALA A 106 6.76 0.02 11.74
CA ALA A 106 8.21 0.07 11.53
C ALA A 106 8.71 1.51 11.23
N GLN A 107 7.97 2.23 10.40
CA GLN A 107 8.25 3.63 10.10
C GLN A 107 8.20 4.50 11.38
N ALA A 108 7.15 4.34 12.19
CA ALA A 108 6.99 5.12 13.42
C ALA A 108 8.16 4.88 14.39
N LEU A 109 8.58 3.63 14.58
CA LEU A 109 9.75 3.30 15.42
C LEU A 109 11.00 4.02 14.93
N THR A 110 11.27 3.97 13.63
CA THR A 110 12.43 4.63 13.01
C THR A 110 12.36 6.17 13.14
N GLU A 111 11.17 6.75 12.97
CA GLU A 111 10.96 8.20 13.09
C GLU A 111 11.09 8.69 14.54
N HIS A 112 10.61 7.90 15.52
CA HIS A 112 10.78 8.21 16.94
C HIS A 112 12.25 8.17 17.33
N GLU A 113 12.98 7.16 16.89
CA GLU A 113 14.41 7.04 17.10
C GLU A 113 15.19 8.23 16.53
N LEU A 114 14.89 8.63 15.28
CA LEU A 114 15.52 9.80 14.66
C LEU A 114 15.17 11.11 15.37
N ARG A 115 13.97 11.24 15.95
CA ARG A 115 13.59 12.41 16.76
C ARG A 115 14.35 12.43 18.07
N LEU A 116 14.42 11.30 18.76
CA LEU A 116 15.18 11.14 20.00
C LEU A 116 16.65 11.53 19.81
N ALA A 117 17.26 11.07 18.72
CA ALA A 117 18.65 11.39 18.39
C ALA A 117 18.89 12.90 18.16
N ARG A 118 17.90 13.62 17.59
CA ARG A 118 17.97 15.07 17.39
C ARG A 118 17.76 15.85 18.68
N GLU A 119 16.86 15.38 19.53
CA GLU A 119 16.50 16.04 20.79
C GLU A 119 17.51 15.72 21.91
N ARG A 120 18.35 14.69 21.73
CA ARG A 120 19.32 14.22 22.73
C ARG A 120 20.21 15.32 23.29
N GLU A 121 20.72 16.24 22.47
CA GLU A 121 21.59 17.33 22.94
C GLU A 121 20.84 18.37 23.77
N ALA A 122 19.56 18.61 23.47
CA ALA A 122 18.73 19.50 24.25
C ALA A 122 18.31 18.84 25.57
N LEU A 123 17.95 17.55 25.51
CA LEU A 123 17.58 16.75 26.67
C LEU A 123 18.77 16.54 27.61
N SER A 124 19.99 16.36 27.10
CA SER A 124 21.19 16.19 27.93
C SER A 124 21.56 17.41 28.77
N LYS A 125 21.05 18.59 28.42
CA LYS A 125 21.27 19.83 29.19
C LYS A 125 20.32 19.94 30.39
N THR A 126 19.26 19.16 30.41
CA THR A 126 18.17 19.22 31.41
C THR A 126 18.09 17.96 32.25
N LEU A 127 18.42 16.80 31.69
CA LEU A 127 18.35 15.49 32.33
C LEU A 127 19.63 15.17 33.09
N ASP A 128 19.50 14.39 34.16
CA ASP A 128 20.64 13.78 34.84
C ASP A 128 21.21 12.58 34.06
N ASP A 129 22.39 12.12 34.48
CA ASP A 129 23.10 11.02 33.82
C ASP A 129 22.28 9.71 33.80
N GLN A 130 21.42 9.48 34.80
CA GLN A 130 20.57 8.30 34.88
C GLN A 130 19.45 8.35 33.82
N ALA A 131 18.78 9.49 33.68
CA ALA A 131 17.76 9.69 32.64
C ALA A 131 18.37 9.68 31.24
N LEU A 132 19.60 10.19 31.07
CA LEU A 132 20.37 10.07 29.84
C LEU A 132 20.70 8.62 29.46
N ALA A 133 21.06 7.78 30.45
CA ALA A 133 21.29 6.35 30.22
C ALA A 133 19.98 5.61 29.83
N GLN A 134 18.85 5.95 30.46
CA GLN A 134 17.54 5.42 30.06
C GLN A 134 17.14 5.83 28.64
N LEU A 135 17.45 7.06 28.24
CA LEU A 135 17.21 7.54 26.88
C LEU A 135 18.03 6.77 25.84
N GLN A 136 19.29 6.44 26.16
CA GLN A 136 20.12 5.59 25.30
C GLN A 136 19.57 4.16 25.21
N ALA A 137 19.14 3.58 26.34
CA ALA A 137 18.52 2.25 26.34
C ALA A 137 17.23 2.22 25.50
N ALA A 138 16.45 3.31 25.48
CA ALA A 138 15.27 3.43 24.64
C ALA A 138 15.62 3.45 23.13
N ASP A 139 16.75 4.06 22.73
CA ASP A 139 17.25 4.07 21.34
C ASP A 139 17.46 2.63 20.83
N ASP A 140 18.15 1.79 21.62
CA ASP A 140 18.39 0.38 21.29
C ASP A 140 17.10 -0.43 21.18
N VAL A 141 16.10 -0.11 22.02
CA VAL A 141 14.76 -0.73 21.96
C VAL A 141 14.05 -0.37 20.67
N PHE A 142 14.13 0.88 20.20
CA PHE A 142 13.54 1.29 18.92
C PHE A 142 14.21 0.63 17.73
N SER A 143 15.56 0.57 17.70
CA SER A 143 16.29 -0.09 16.61
C SER A 143 15.98 -1.59 16.56
N THR A 144 15.95 -2.26 17.70
CA THR A 144 15.60 -3.69 17.80
C THR A 144 14.15 -3.92 17.39
N GLY A 145 13.25 -3.05 17.86
CA GLY A 145 11.84 -3.08 17.48
C GLY A 145 11.62 -2.93 15.98
N GLU A 146 12.31 -1.98 15.33
CA GLU A 146 12.23 -1.79 13.87
C GLU A 146 12.60 -3.08 13.12
N MET A 147 13.74 -3.69 13.46
CA MET A 147 14.21 -4.90 12.81
C MET A 147 13.27 -6.09 13.04
N ASN A 148 12.75 -6.24 14.27
CA ASN A 148 11.76 -7.27 14.59
C ASN A 148 10.49 -7.10 13.75
N VAL A 149 9.98 -5.87 13.59
CA VAL A 149 8.81 -5.62 12.73
C VAL A 149 9.14 -5.91 11.27
N LEU A 150 10.34 -5.56 10.78
CA LEU A 150 10.77 -5.90 9.41
C LEU A 150 10.83 -7.41 9.16
N ASP A 151 11.25 -8.19 10.14
CA ASP A 151 11.25 -9.66 10.02
C ASP A 151 9.81 -10.20 9.93
N ARG A 152 8.88 -9.66 10.73
CA ARG A 152 7.45 -10.00 10.62
C ARG A 152 6.83 -9.54 9.30
N VAL A 153 7.31 -8.45 8.74
CA VAL A 153 6.92 -8.00 7.40
C VAL A 153 7.34 -9.03 6.34
N ASP A 154 8.53 -9.62 6.44
CA ASP A 154 8.97 -10.65 5.48
C ASP A 154 8.13 -11.93 5.58
N GLU A 155 7.76 -12.33 6.79
CA GLU A 155 6.79 -13.41 7.03
C GLU A 155 5.44 -13.09 6.38
N LEU A 156 4.93 -11.87 6.56
CA LEU A 156 3.67 -11.41 5.97
C LEU A 156 3.74 -11.34 4.44
N LEU A 157 4.86 -10.95 3.87
CA LEU A 157 5.09 -10.99 2.42
C LEU A 157 5.02 -12.42 1.90
N THR A 158 5.65 -13.36 2.60
CA THR A 158 5.65 -14.80 2.24
C THR A 158 4.25 -15.39 2.33
N PHE A 159 3.48 -15.04 3.36
CA PHE A 159 2.09 -15.45 3.51
C PHE A 159 1.16 -14.87 2.45
N GLY A 160 1.31 -13.58 2.11
CA GLY A 160 0.40 -12.88 1.22
C GLY A 160 0.70 -13.00 -0.26
N GLU A 161 1.92 -13.39 -0.64
CA GLU A 161 2.32 -13.59 -2.03
C GLU A 161 1.41 -14.61 -2.77
N PRO A 162 1.06 -15.78 -2.19
CA PRO A 162 0.07 -16.69 -2.76
C PRO A 162 -1.33 -16.07 -2.95
N ILE A 163 -1.77 -15.18 -2.06
CA ILE A 163 -3.09 -14.53 -2.15
C ILE A 163 -3.13 -13.64 -3.41
N LEU A 164 -2.11 -12.81 -3.59
CA LEU A 164 -2.02 -11.90 -4.73
C LEU A 164 -1.82 -12.68 -6.04
N ALA A 165 -0.94 -13.69 -6.04
CA ALA A 165 -0.67 -14.51 -7.21
C ALA A 165 -1.91 -15.24 -7.72
N ARG A 166 -2.70 -15.86 -6.82
CA ARG A 166 -3.95 -16.55 -7.18
C ARG A 166 -4.98 -15.59 -7.74
N ASP A 167 -5.13 -14.40 -7.17
CA ASP A 167 -6.04 -13.39 -7.70
C ASP A 167 -5.59 -12.88 -9.08
N THR A 168 -4.30 -12.58 -9.28
CA THR A 168 -3.75 -12.23 -10.60
C THR A 168 -4.01 -13.33 -11.61
N GLU A 169 -3.71 -14.59 -11.27
CA GLU A 169 -3.93 -15.73 -12.16
C GLU A 169 -5.42 -15.89 -12.52
N GLY A 170 -6.31 -15.79 -11.54
CA GLY A 170 -7.76 -15.85 -11.73
C GLY A 170 -8.25 -14.77 -12.69
N ARG A 171 -7.77 -13.53 -12.54
CA ARG A 171 -8.10 -12.42 -13.45
C ARG A 171 -7.55 -12.64 -14.86
N ARG A 172 -6.31 -13.09 -14.98
CA ARG A 172 -5.68 -13.34 -16.29
C ARG A 172 -6.37 -14.43 -17.09
N LYS A 173 -6.97 -15.43 -16.45
CA LYS A 173 -7.74 -16.50 -17.12
C LYS A 173 -8.97 -15.99 -17.90
N VAL A 174 -9.54 -14.86 -17.48
CA VAL A 174 -10.72 -14.28 -18.12
C VAL A 174 -10.40 -13.09 -19.04
N PHE A 175 -9.12 -12.74 -19.16
CA PHE A 175 -8.68 -11.67 -20.06
C PHE A 175 -8.79 -12.12 -21.52
N SER A 176 -9.27 -11.21 -22.36
CA SER A 176 -9.12 -11.34 -23.81
C SER A 176 -7.64 -11.30 -24.22
N PRO A 177 -7.27 -11.72 -25.44
CA PRO A 177 -5.91 -11.57 -25.95
C PRO A 177 -5.42 -10.11 -25.94
N GLU A 178 -6.31 -9.17 -26.21
CA GLU A 178 -6.02 -7.74 -26.13
C GLU A 178 -5.75 -7.31 -24.68
N ASP A 179 -6.56 -7.77 -23.72
CA ASP A 179 -6.36 -7.52 -22.29
C ASP A 179 -5.02 -8.04 -21.76
N LEU A 180 -4.62 -9.25 -22.18
CA LEU A 180 -3.31 -9.79 -21.83
C LEU A 180 -2.19 -8.89 -22.36
N THR A 181 -2.30 -8.44 -23.60
CA THR A 181 -1.34 -7.49 -24.20
C THR A 181 -1.30 -6.16 -23.44
N ARG A 182 -2.46 -5.63 -23.05
CA ARG A 182 -2.56 -4.40 -22.25
C ARG A 182 -1.97 -4.59 -20.85
N TYR A 183 -2.22 -5.73 -20.21
CA TYR A 183 -1.64 -6.10 -18.91
C TYR A 183 -0.11 -6.13 -18.99
N ASP A 184 0.47 -6.87 -19.94
CA ASP A 184 1.92 -7.04 -20.05
C ASP A 184 2.63 -5.70 -20.34
N LYS A 185 2.07 -4.88 -21.25
CA LYS A 185 2.58 -3.53 -21.54
C LYS A 185 2.53 -2.63 -20.30
N ALA A 186 1.39 -2.60 -19.61
CA ALA A 186 1.23 -1.80 -18.40
C ALA A 186 2.20 -2.27 -17.29
N LEU A 187 2.36 -3.58 -17.11
CA LEU A 187 3.26 -4.15 -16.09
C LEU A 187 4.71 -3.71 -16.34
N ALA A 188 5.18 -3.81 -17.58
CA ALA A 188 6.52 -3.35 -17.96
C ALA A 188 6.69 -1.84 -17.74
N GLU A 189 5.69 -1.04 -18.11
CA GLU A 189 5.72 0.40 -17.91
C GLU A 189 5.78 0.77 -16.42
N TYR A 190 4.90 0.22 -15.59
CA TYR A 190 4.85 0.56 -14.16
C TYR A 190 6.09 0.09 -13.42
N ARG A 191 6.65 -1.08 -13.76
CA ARG A 191 7.96 -1.52 -13.24
C ARG A 191 9.05 -0.47 -13.48
N ARG A 192 9.12 0.09 -14.70
CA ARG A 192 10.07 1.15 -15.06
C ARG A 192 9.78 2.46 -14.33
N VAL A 193 8.51 2.88 -14.24
CA VAL A 193 8.10 4.10 -13.55
C VAL A 193 8.46 4.03 -12.06
N HIS A 194 8.17 2.91 -11.40
CA HIS A 194 8.48 2.73 -9.99
C HIS A 194 9.99 2.66 -9.73
N GLU A 195 10.78 2.07 -10.62
CA GLU A 195 12.26 2.11 -10.56
C GLU A 195 12.78 3.55 -10.60
N LYS A 196 12.31 4.34 -11.57
CA LYS A 196 12.72 5.74 -11.72
C LYS A 196 12.34 6.57 -10.48
N ARG A 197 11.16 6.33 -9.90
CA ARG A 197 10.73 6.99 -8.66
C ARG A 197 11.61 6.58 -7.47
N LEU A 198 11.97 5.30 -7.36
CA LEU A 198 12.87 4.82 -6.31
C LEU A 198 14.26 5.46 -6.38
N ALA A 199 14.80 5.61 -7.59
CA ALA A 199 16.07 6.33 -7.78
C ALA A 199 15.99 7.74 -7.17
N GLY A 200 14.92 8.49 -7.45
CA GLY A 200 14.69 9.81 -6.82
C GLY A 200 14.62 9.79 -5.29
N VAL A 201 14.04 8.75 -4.68
CA VAL A 201 13.99 8.58 -3.22
C VAL A 201 15.39 8.39 -2.60
N ARG A 202 16.31 7.76 -3.33
CA ARG A 202 17.70 7.53 -2.90
C ARG A 202 18.58 8.77 -3.11
N SER A 203 18.36 9.52 -4.19
CA SER A 203 19.21 10.65 -4.61
C SER A 203 19.05 11.94 -3.81
N HIS A 204 18.07 12.06 -2.89
CA HIS A 204 17.85 13.28 -2.10
C HIS A 204 18.04 13.04 -0.60
N PRO A 205 19.27 13.11 -0.10
CA PRO A 205 19.54 13.20 1.33
C PRO A 205 19.36 14.67 1.78
N GLY A 206 18.13 15.05 2.17
CA GLY A 206 17.93 16.23 3.02
C GLY A 206 17.40 17.51 2.37
N GLN A 207 16.13 17.53 1.97
CA GLN A 207 15.35 18.77 2.05
C GLN A 207 14.09 18.50 2.87
N PRO A 208 13.84 19.22 3.98
CA PRO A 208 12.51 19.27 4.56
C PRO A 208 11.57 19.82 3.49
N ALA A 209 10.36 19.27 3.44
CA ALA A 209 9.32 19.78 2.56
C ALA A 209 9.08 21.25 2.91
N GLN A 210 9.62 22.17 2.11
CA GLN A 210 9.12 23.52 2.08
C GLN A 210 7.75 23.45 1.43
N GLU A 211 6.77 23.83 2.24
CA GLU A 211 5.43 24.22 1.83
C GLU A 211 5.53 25.03 0.54
N ARG A 212 4.91 24.50 -0.52
CA ARG A 212 4.55 25.35 -1.65
C ARG A 212 3.23 25.99 -1.30
N GLU A 213 3.31 27.16 -0.68
CA GLU A 213 2.30 28.21 -0.88
C GLU A 213 2.23 28.51 -2.38
N VAL A 214 1.09 28.23 -3.01
CA VAL A 214 0.33 29.14 -3.87
C VAL A 214 -1.14 28.77 -3.74
#